data_AF-A0A349DDF5-F1
#
_entry.id   AF-A0A349DDF5-F1
#
_cell.length_a   1.000
_cell.length_b   1.000
_cell.length_c   1.000
_cell.angle_alpha   90.00
_cell.angle_beta   90.00
_cell.angle_gamma   90.00
#
_symmetry.space_group_name_H-M   'P 1'
#
loop_
_entity.id
_entity.type
_entity.pdbx_description
1 polymer ?
#
loop_
_entity_poly.entity_id
_entity_poly.type
_entity_poly.pdbx_seq_one_letter_code
_entity_poly.pdbx_strand_id
1 'polypeptide(L)'
;MSEFTQHEITSKQKLLNANGNITEPGFAKKLYWEYSRNDIKAPKFRIKEWDYYYIGNQDCGLCLTISDSGYVSCLSISLMGFGEKPFQMNDSEIGAFPMGKM
;
A
#
# COMPACT_ATOMS: atom_id res chain seq x y z
N MET A 1 23.27 0.46 24.18
CA MET A 1 22.28 0.06 23.16
C MET A 1 20.93 0.56 23.65
N SER A 2 20.31 1.52 22.98
CA SER A 2 18.95 1.96 23.33
C SER A 2 17.98 0.87 22.87
N GLU A 3 17.20 0.31 23.79
CA GLU A 3 16.06 -0.55 23.43
C GLU A 3 15.08 0.28 22.61
N PHE A 4 14.78 -0.16 21.38
CA PHE A 4 13.73 0.43 20.59
C PHE A 4 12.39 -0.08 21.11
N THR A 5 11.83 0.61 22.11
CA THR A 5 10.46 0.35 22.56
C THR A 5 9.50 0.78 21.45
N GLN A 6 8.86 -0.20 20.82
CA GLN A 6 7.82 0.04 19.83
C GLN A 6 6.57 0.60 20.53
N HIS A 7 6.05 1.74 20.07
CA HIS A 7 4.86 2.37 20.65
C HIS A 7 3.64 2.27 19.73
N GLU A 8 2.46 2.18 20.34
CA GLU A 8 1.19 2.12 19.65
C GLU A 8 0.59 3.51 19.48
N ILE A 9 0.25 3.88 18.25
CA ILE A 9 -0.52 5.06 17.91
C ILE A 9 -2.00 4.75 18.09
N THR A 10 -2.66 5.63 18.85
CA THR A 10 -4.05 5.44 19.28
C THR A 10 -4.99 6.56 18.89
N SER A 11 -4.48 7.63 18.25
CA SER A 11 -5.23 8.81 17.82
C SER A 11 -4.96 9.15 16.36
N LYS A 12 -5.97 9.75 15.70
CA LYS A 12 -5.84 10.20 14.32
C LYS A 12 -4.79 11.30 14.19
N GLN A 13 -3.96 11.22 13.16
CA GLN A 13 -2.92 12.20 12.86
C GLN A 13 -2.53 12.18 11.39
N LYS A 14 -1.90 13.25 10.89
CA LYS A 14 -1.30 13.22 9.54
C LYS A 14 -0.14 12.23 9.49
N LEU A 15 -0.02 11.49 8.39
CA LEU A 15 1.13 10.60 8.16
C LEU A 15 2.45 11.39 8.12
N LEU A 16 2.45 12.50 7.39
CA LEU A 16 3.63 13.32 7.15
C LEU A 16 3.50 14.69 7.81
N ASN A 17 4.59 15.17 8.39
CA ASN A 17 4.72 16.52 8.91
C ASN A 17 5.02 17.53 7.79
N ALA A 18 5.13 18.82 8.15
CA ALA A 18 5.37 19.90 7.18
C ALA A 18 6.63 19.73 6.31
N ASN A 19 7.62 18.99 6.81
CA ASN A 19 8.87 18.69 6.10
C ASN A 19 8.76 17.44 5.21
N GLY A 20 7.63 16.74 5.20
CA GLY A 20 7.44 15.49 4.46
C GLY A 20 8.02 14.25 5.15
N ASN A 21 8.34 14.33 6.44
CA ASN A 21 8.81 13.21 7.24
C ASN A 21 7.65 12.59 8.03
N ILE A 22 7.77 11.31 8.42
CA ILE A 22 6.79 10.65 9.30
C ILE A 22 6.59 11.50 10.57
N THR A 23 5.33 11.81 10.88
CA THR A 23 4.96 12.64 12.04
C THR A 23 5.36 11.97 13.35
N GLU A 24 4.92 10.72 13.52
CA GLU A 24 5.16 9.91 14.71
C GLU A 24 5.43 8.46 14.25
N PRO A 25 6.66 7.94 14.38
CA PRO A 25 6.99 6.57 13.97
C PRO A 25 6.51 5.54 14.99
N GLY A 26 5.56 4.67 14.64
CA GLY A 26 5.05 3.64 15.53
C GLY A 26 4.22 2.59 14.77
N PHE A 27 3.39 1.83 15.48
CA PHE A 27 2.40 0.92 14.88
C PHE A 27 0.99 1.30 15.30
N ALA A 28 -0.03 0.91 14.52
CA ALA A 28 -1.43 1.11 14.88
C ALA A 28 -2.24 -0.14 14.56
N LYS A 29 -3.28 -0.41 15.37
CA LYS A 29 -4.26 -1.47 15.12
C LYS A 29 -5.48 -1.00 14.32
N LYS A 30 -5.56 0.30 14.03
CA LYS A 30 -6.61 0.95 13.24
C LYS A 30 -5.98 1.96 12.30
N LEU A 31 -6.72 2.40 11.30
CA LEU A 31 -6.29 3.43 10.37
C LEU A 31 -6.35 4.81 11.04
N TYR A 32 -5.24 5.21 11.67
CA TYR A 32 -5.10 6.51 12.33
C TYR A 32 -4.32 7.53 11.51
N TRP A 33 -3.42 7.09 10.64
CA TRP A 33 -2.69 8.01 9.77
C TRP A 33 -3.55 8.47 8.60
N GLU A 34 -3.70 9.78 8.49
CA GLU A 34 -4.31 10.45 7.35
C GLU A 34 -3.21 10.74 6.33
N TYR A 35 -3.23 9.97 5.25
CA TYR A 35 -2.34 10.14 4.12
C TYR A 35 -2.83 11.27 3.20
N SER A 36 -1.90 12.09 2.72
CA SER A 36 -2.13 13.10 1.68
C SER A 36 -0.91 13.15 0.78
N ARG A 37 -1.10 12.87 -0.51
CA ARG A 37 -0.04 12.95 -1.53
C ARG A 37 0.61 14.34 -1.59
N ASN A 38 -0.15 15.39 -1.29
CA ASN A 38 0.34 16.78 -1.28
C ASN A 38 1.37 17.05 -0.16
N ASP A 39 1.42 16.20 0.86
CA ASP A 39 2.37 16.35 1.96
C ASP A 39 3.75 15.76 1.60
N ILE A 40 3.88 15.03 0.48
CA ILE A 40 5.15 14.48 -0.03
C ILE A 40 6.01 15.58 -0.69
N LYS A 41 7.28 15.69 -0.28
CA LYS A 41 8.25 16.66 -0.84
C LYS A 41 9.09 16.12 -1.99
N ALA A 42 9.05 14.82 -2.24
CA ALA A 42 9.76 14.21 -3.35
C ALA A 42 9.14 14.62 -4.71
N PRO A 43 9.95 14.71 -5.78
CA PRO A 43 9.43 14.90 -7.14
C PRO A 43 8.37 13.85 -7.52
N LYS A 44 7.32 14.27 -8.24
CA LYS A 44 6.16 13.42 -8.58
C LYS A 44 6.52 12.06 -9.16
N PHE A 45 7.53 12.01 -10.01
CA PHE A 45 7.97 10.79 -10.68
C PHE A 45 8.70 9.79 -9.78
N ARG A 46 9.04 10.18 -8.54
CA ARG A 46 9.63 9.30 -7.52
C ARG A 46 8.59 8.76 -6.54
N ILE A 47 7.35 9.26 -6.60
CA ILE A 47 6.27 8.82 -5.72
C ILE A 47 5.80 7.46 -6.22
N LYS A 48 5.69 6.52 -5.28
CA LYS A 48 5.17 5.18 -5.52
C LYS A 48 4.04 4.92 -4.54
N GLU A 49 2.89 4.59 -5.05
CA GLU A 49 1.69 4.30 -4.30
C GLU A 49 1.08 3.00 -4.82
N TRP A 50 0.53 2.22 -3.89
CA TRP A 50 -0.19 1.02 -4.23
C TRP A 50 -1.22 0.72 -3.15
N ASP A 51 -2.37 0.22 -3.59
CA ASP A 51 -3.36 -0.40 -2.73
C ASP A 51 -3.40 -1.90 -3.04
N TYR A 52 -3.46 -2.69 -1.97
CA TYR A 52 -3.55 -4.14 -2.04
C TYR A 52 -4.78 -4.60 -1.27
N TYR A 53 -5.63 -5.36 -1.94
CA TYR A 53 -6.83 -5.95 -1.36
C TYR A 53 -6.74 -7.46 -1.45
N TYR A 54 -6.99 -8.12 -0.32
CA TYR A 54 -7.14 -9.56 -0.25
C TYR A 54 -8.54 -9.90 0.24
N ILE A 55 -9.25 -10.72 -0.52
CA ILE A 55 -10.59 -11.21 -0.21
C ILE A 55 -10.52 -12.73 -0.34
N GLY A 56 -10.71 -13.46 0.76
CA GLY A 56 -10.58 -14.90 0.71
C GLY A 56 -11.27 -15.61 1.86
N ASN A 57 -11.35 -16.92 1.72
CA ASN A 57 -11.83 -17.86 2.71
C ASN A 57 -10.85 -19.05 2.80
N GLN A 58 -11.30 -20.17 3.37
CA GLN A 58 -10.47 -21.36 3.55
C GLN A 58 -10.11 -22.06 2.23
N ASP A 59 -10.90 -21.85 1.17
CA ASP A 59 -10.82 -22.59 -0.09
C ASP A 59 -10.20 -21.76 -1.23
N CYS A 60 -10.40 -20.44 -1.22
CA CYS A 60 -9.92 -19.55 -2.27
C CYS A 60 -9.58 -18.15 -1.77
N GLY A 61 -8.79 -17.44 -2.57
CA GLY A 61 -8.39 -16.05 -2.33
C GLY A 61 -8.33 -15.26 -3.63
N LEU A 62 -8.79 -14.02 -3.57
CA LEU A 62 -8.70 -13.01 -4.61
C LEU A 62 -7.79 -11.89 -4.11
N CYS A 63 -6.71 -11.63 -4.83
CA CYS A 63 -5.84 -10.47 -4.61
C CYS A 63 -6.05 -9.46 -5.72
N LEU A 64 -6.20 -8.19 -5.34
CA LEU A 64 -6.26 -7.07 -6.26
C LEU A 64 -5.16 -6.09 -5.90
N THR A 65 -4.42 -5.63 -6.90
CA THR A 65 -3.40 -4.59 -6.74
C THR A 65 -3.69 -3.45 -7.71
N ILE A 66 -3.77 -2.24 -7.18
CA ILE A 66 -3.80 -0.99 -7.95
C ILE A 66 -2.52 -0.25 -7.58
N SER A 67 -1.71 0.11 -8.57
CA SER A 67 -0.44 0.79 -8.28
C SER A 67 -0.08 1.86 -9.29
N ASP A 68 0.54 2.92 -8.78
CA ASP A 68 1.16 4.02 -9.52
C ASP A 68 2.60 4.17 -9.03
N SER A 69 3.56 3.77 -9.86
CA SER A 69 4.99 3.91 -9.60
C SER A 69 5.60 5.12 -10.33
N GLY A 70 4.81 6.18 -10.54
CA GLY A 70 5.19 7.38 -11.25
C GLY A 70 5.10 7.20 -12.76
N TYR A 71 6.07 6.49 -13.36
CA TYR A 71 6.14 6.27 -14.80
C TYR A 71 5.40 5.02 -15.28
N VAL A 72 5.04 4.13 -14.36
CA VAL A 72 4.43 2.84 -14.66
C VAL A 72 3.28 2.63 -13.69
N SER A 73 2.11 2.29 -14.21
CA SER A 73 1.03 1.73 -13.41
C SER A 73 0.95 0.23 -13.60
N CYS A 74 0.44 -0.46 -12.59
CA CYS A 74 0.10 -1.87 -12.67
C CYS A 74 -1.25 -2.09 -12.00
N LEU A 75 -2.17 -2.69 -12.75
CA LEU A 75 -3.39 -3.30 -12.25
C LEU A 75 -3.18 -4.80 -12.28
N SER A 76 -3.28 -5.48 -11.15
CA SER A 76 -3.09 -6.93 -11.09
C SER A 76 -4.22 -7.60 -10.35
N ILE A 77 -4.66 -8.74 -10.87
CA ILE A 77 -5.58 -9.65 -10.24
C ILE A 77 -4.90 -11.00 -10.05
N SER A 78 -5.01 -11.59 -8.87
CA SER A 78 -4.59 -12.97 -8.63
C SER A 78 -5.72 -13.77 -7.99
N LEU A 79 -6.05 -14.90 -8.59
CA LEU A 79 -6.96 -15.89 -8.02
C LEU A 79 -6.15 -17.07 -7.50
N MET A 80 -6.40 -17.47 -6.26
CA MET A 80 -5.75 -18.58 -5.58
C MET A 80 -6.78 -19.60 -5.12
N GLY A 81 -6.46 -20.88 -5.23
CA GLY A 81 -7.21 -21.98 -4.62
C GLY A 81 -6.34 -22.75 -3.64
N PHE A 82 -6.91 -23.14 -2.50
CA PHE A 82 -6.22 -23.74 -1.35
C PHE A 82 -6.63 -25.18 -1.05
N GLY A 83 -7.45 -25.80 -1.90
CA GLY A 83 -7.88 -27.21 -1.76
C GLY A 83 -6.75 -28.22 -2.02
N GLU A 84 -7.11 -29.50 -2.19
CA GLU A 84 -6.14 -30.60 -2.42
C GLU A 84 -5.20 -30.38 -3.61
N LYS A 85 -5.68 -29.65 -4.63
CA LYS A 85 -4.90 -29.22 -5.79
C LYS A 85 -4.80 -27.69 -5.76
N PRO A 86 -3.84 -27.12 -5.03
CA PRO A 86 -3.69 -25.67 -4.94
C PRO A 86 -3.34 -25.09 -6.31
N PHE A 87 -3.84 -23.90 -6.59
CA PHE A 87 -3.53 -23.18 -7.82
C PHE A 87 -3.39 -21.69 -7.56
N GLN A 88 -2.69 -21.01 -8.46
CA GLN A 88 -2.66 -19.57 -8.56
C GLN A 88 -2.70 -19.18 -10.04
N MET A 89 -3.55 -18.21 -10.36
CA MET A 89 -3.61 -17.57 -11.67
C MET A 89 -3.48 -16.07 -11.44
N ASN A 90 -2.56 -15.42 -12.13
CA ASN A 90 -2.43 -13.97 -12.09
C ASN A 90 -2.58 -13.39 -13.49
N ASP A 91 -3.18 -12.22 -13.57
CA ASP A 91 -3.17 -11.39 -14.75
C ASP A 91 -2.85 -9.95 -14.35
N SER A 92 -2.12 -9.25 -15.20
CA SER A 92 -1.60 -7.93 -14.89
C SER A 92 -1.53 -7.06 -16.14
N GLU A 93 -2.11 -5.88 -16.04
CA GLU A 93 -2.05 -4.85 -17.08
C GLU A 93 -1.12 -3.73 -16.64
N ILE A 94 -0.22 -3.34 -17.55
CA ILE A 94 0.76 -2.29 -17.32
C ILE A 94 0.36 -1.05 -18.12
N GLY A 95 0.29 0.09 -17.44
CA GLY A 95 0.08 1.40 -18.06
C GLY A 95 1.35 2.25 -18.02
N ALA A 96 1.51 3.10 -19.03
CA ALA A 96 2.62 4.06 -19.09
C ALA A 96 2.17 5.44 -18.60
N PHE A 97 3.05 6.11 -17.86
CA PHE A 97 2.92 7.50 -17.41
C PHE A 97 1.60 7.83 -16.68
N PRO A 98 1.19 7.05 -15.67
CA PRO A 98 0.02 7.40 -14.87
C PRO A 98 0.22 8.71 -14.08
N MET A 99 1.45 9.01 -13.66
CA MET A 99 1.88 10.29 -13.07
C MET A 99 0.99 10.77 -11.92
N GLY A 100 0.47 9.82 -11.13
CA GLY A 100 -0.38 10.05 -9.98
C GLY A 100 -1.87 10.15 -10.25
N LYS A 101 -2.34 9.44 -11.29
CA LYS A 101 -3.74 9.48 -11.75
C LYS A 101 -4.43 8.12 -11.74
N MET A 102 -3.80 7.09 -11.16
CA MET A 102 -4.47 5.80 -10.91
C MET A 102 -5.51 5.92 -9.80
#